data_AF-A0A519XD46-F1
#
_entry.id   AF-A0A519XD46-F1
#
_cell.length_a   1.000
_cell.length_b   1.000
_cell.length_c   1.000
_cell.angle_alpha   90.00
_cell.angle_beta   90.00
_cell.angle_gamma   90.00
#
_symmetry.space_group_name_H-M   'P 1'
#
loop_
_entity.id
_entity.type
_entity.pdbx_description
1 polymer ?
#
loop_
_entity_poly.entity_id
_entity_poly.type
_entity_poly.pdbx_seq_one_letter_code
_entity_poly.pdbx_strand_id
1 'polypeptide(L)'
;MAIYTRSGNFRKGYDPSIVWHAPKGYDQTRIFYAPQYGNPLENNTVPDFRSTIYWNPAVLTKEEGQTKVSYYNADQVGSYRVIVEGIDSDGRLGRKVYRYKVE
;
A
#
# COMPACT_ATOMS: atom_id res chain seq x y z
N MET A 1 -33.47 1.60 -11.17
CA MET A 1 -32.45 2.49 -10.58
C MET A 1 -31.47 2.85 -11.69
N ALA A 2 -31.33 4.13 -12.03
CA ALA A 2 -30.41 4.60 -13.08
C ALA A 2 -29.38 5.54 -12.45
N ILE A 3 -28.10 5.33 -12.76
CA ILE A 3 -26.99 6.17 -12.28
C ILE A 3 -26.58 7.09 -13.42
N TYR A 4 -26.75 8.40 -13.21
CA TYR A 4 -26.32 9.42 -14.16
C TYR A 4 -25.00 10.02 -13.66
N THR A 5 -23.90 9.76 -14.38
CA THR A 5 -22.62 10.43 -14.15
C THR A 5 -22.59 11.71 -14.97
N ARG A 6 -22.48 12.88 -14.33
CA ARG A 6 -22.64 14.18 -15.02
C ARG A 6 -21.37 15.03 -14.95
N SER A 7 -20.77 15.28 -16.12
CA SER A 7 -19.77 16.32 -16.39
C SER A 7 -20.48 17.66 -16.59
N GLY A 8 -20.25 18.65 -15.71
CA GLY A 8 -20.75 20.02 -15.86
C GLY A 8 -21.05 20.76 -14.54
N ASN A 9 -20.90 22.09 -14.54
CA ASN A 9 -21.14 22.96 -13.38
C ASN A 9 -22.63 23.20 -13.14
N PHE A 10 -23.20 22.55 -12.11
CA PHE A 10 -24.54 22.85 -11.60
C PHE A 10 -24.48 23.58 -10.26
N ARG A 11 -25.30 24.63 -10.11
CA ARG A 11 -25.56 25.26 -8.82
C ARG A 11 -26.39 24.31 -7.96
N LYS A 12 -25.96 24.05 -6.72
CA LYS A 12 -26.68 23.20 -5.74
C LYS A 12 -28.07 23.80 -5.46
N GLY A 13 -29.10 23.23 -6.06
CA GLY A 13 -30.51 23.41 -5.66
C GLY A 13 -30.96 22.21 -4.83
N TYR A 14 -31.80 22.45 -3.81
CA TYR A 14 -32.39 21.37 -3.01
C TYR A 14 -33.58 20.77 -3.78
N ASP A 15 -33.46 19.51 -4.19
CA ASP A 15 -34.54 18.69 -4.74
C ASP A 15 -34.62 17.39 -3.93
N PRO A 16 -35.73 17.12 -3.21
CA PRO A 16 -35.86 15.94 -2.36
C PRO A 16 -35.93 14.61 -3.13
N SER A 17 -36.11 14.64 -4.46
CA SER A 17 -36.09 13.46 -5.31
C SER A 17 -34.68 13.06 -5.79
N ILE A 18 -33.66 13.90 -5.52
CA ILE A 18 -32.29 13.70 -5.98
C ILE A 18 -31.35 13.50 -4.78
N VAL A 19 -30.73 12.32 -4.71
CA VAL A 19 -29.67 12.05 -3.73
C VAL A 19 -28.31 12.32 -4.36
N TRP A 20 -27.60 13.31 -3.84
CA TRP A 20 -26.24 13.63 -4.26
C TRP A 20 -25.25 12.66 -3.63
N HIS A 21 -24.73 11.74 -4.43
CA HIS A 21 -23.61 10.87 -4.04
C HIS A 21 -22.34 11.29 -4.78
N ALA A 22 -21.30 11.64 -4.03
CA ALA A 22 -19.94 11.84 -4.53
C ALA A 22 -19.11 10.62 -4.12
N PRO A 23 -19.11 9.52 -4.91
CA PRO A 23 -18.29 8.36 -4.58
C PRO A 23 -16.82 8.78 -4.56
N LYS A 24 -16.06 8.30 -3.57
CA LYS A 24 -14.60 8.39 -3.63
C LYS A 24 -14.17 7.70 -4.92
N GLY A 25 -13.49 8.46 -5.78
CA GLY A 25 -13.01 7.94 -7.07
C GLY A 25 -11.92 6.87 -6.89
N TYR A 26 -11.40 6.42 -8.03
CA TYR A 26 -10.30 5.46 -8.10
C TYR A 26 -9.06 5.99 -7.34
N ASP A 27 -8.64 5.26 -6.31
CA ASP A 27 -7.39 5.54 -5.59
C ASP A 27 -6.23 4.98 -6.42
N GLN A 28 -5.41 5.85 -7.01
CA GLN A 28 -4.28 5.40 -7.81
C GLN A 28 -3.29 4.66 -6.91
N THR A 29 -2.87 3.47 -7.36
CA THR A 29 -1.87 2.66 -6.67
C THR A 29 -0.60 3.49 -6.44
N ARG A 30 -0.27 3.76 -5.18
CA ARG A 30 0.99 4.42 -4.82
C ARG A 30 2.14 3.45 -5.05
N ILE A 31 3.06 3.81 -5.94
CA ILE A 31 4.34 3.10 -6.09
C ILE A 31 5.22 3.55 -4.93
N PHE A 32 5.62 2.61 -4.06
CA PHE A 32 6.50 2.90 -2.94
C PHE A 32 7.95 2.92 -3.43
N TYR A 33 8.66 4.02 -3.19
CA TYR A 33 10.07 4.13 -3.56
C TYR A 33 10.93 3.29 -2.61
N ALA A 34 11.76 2.39 -3.14
CA ALA A 34 12.84 1.75 -2.41
C ALA A 34 14.17 2.24 -3.00
N PRO A 35 15.07 2.84 -2.19
CA PRO A 35 16.42 3.17 -2.63
C PRO A 35 17.13 1.95 -3.23
N GLN A 36 18.03 2.17 -4.20
CA GLN A 36 18.91 1.11 -4.66
C GLN A 36 20.00 0.85 -3.62
N TYR A 37 19.71 -0.06 -2.70
CA TYR A 37 20.70 -0.53 -1.74
C TYR A 37 21.71 -1.45 -2.46
N GLY A 38 23.00 -1.10 -2.47
CA GLY A 38 24.07 -1.97 -2.97
C GLY A 38 25.04 -1.34 -3.98
N ASN A 39 24.84 -0.09 -4.41
CA ASN A 39 25.82 0.61 -5.23
C ASN A 39 26.76 1.44 -4.34
N PRO A 40 28.05 1.08 -4.20
CA PRO A 40 29.00 1.85 -3.39
C PRO A 40 29.26 3.27 -3.92
N LEU A 41 28.87 3.56 -5.17
CA LEU A 41 28.94 4.91 -5.76
C LEU A 41 27.73 5.79 -5.36
N GLU A 42 26.61 5.19 -4.97
CA GLU A 42 25.47 5.88 -4.37
C GLU A 42 25.62 5.81 -2.86
N ASN A 43 26.64 6.50 -2.36
CA ASN A 43 26.80 6.71 -0.94
C ASN A 43 25.59 7.52 -0.47
N ASN A 44 24.60 6.84 0.13
CA ASN A 44 23.33 7.44 0.52
C ASN A 44 23.58 8.31 1.75
N THR A 45 24.10 9.52 1.53
CA THR A 45 24.50 10.48 2.58
C THR A 45 23.31 10.99 3.38
N VAL A 46 22.08 10.68 2.94
CA VAL A 46 20.84 11.07 3.60
C VAL A 46 20.36 9.93 4.50
N PRO A 47 20.25 10.14 5.81
CA PRO A 47 19.70 9.14 6.72
C PRO A 47 18.28 8.70 6.31
N ASP A 48 18.03 7.39 6.31
CA ASP A 48 16.73 6.80 6.02
C ASP A 48 15.89 6.73 7.31
N PHE A 49 14.90 7.61 7.43
CA PHE A 49 13.95 7.65 8.55
C PHE A 49 12.51 7.33 8.13
N ARG A 50 12.32 6.57 7.05
CA ARG A 50 10.99 6.25 6.56
C ARG A 50 10.29 5.26 7.49
N SER A 51 9.01 5.50 7.74
CA SER A 51 8.17 4.64 8.57
C SER A 51 7.74 3.34 7.88
N THR A 52 7.68 3.35 6.54
CA THR A 52 7.51 2.17 5.70
C THR A 52 8.80 2.01 4.92
N ILE A 53 9.43 0.83 4.95
CA ILE A 53 10.71 0.60 4.25
C ILE A 53 10.51 -0.32 3.05
N TYR A 54 9.53 -1.20 3.16
CA TYR A 54 9.20 -2.17 2.12
C TYR A 54 7.69 -2.22 1.93
N TRP A 55 7.27 -2.14 0.66
CA TRP A 55 5.89 -2.35 0.27
C TRP A 55 5.86 -3.05 -1.10
N ASN A 56 5.25 -4.23 -1.15
CA ASN A 56 5.05 -4.97 -2.38
C ASN A 56 3.66 -5.62 -2.38
N PRO A 57 2.70 -5.10 -3.16
CA PRO A 57 1.34 -5.65 -3.23
C PRO A 57 1.23 -6.87 -4.14
N ALA A 58 2.26 -7.19 -4.92
CA ALA A 58 2.23 -8.23 -5.96
C ALA A 58 3.08 -9.45 -5.59
N VAL A 59 3.16 -9.77 -4.29
CA VAL A 59 3.86 -10.96 -3.83
C VAL A 59 3.02 -12.20 -4.11
N LEU A 60 3.51 -13.07 -4.99
CA LEU A 60 2.90 -14.37 -5.27
C LEU A 60 3.61 -15.47 -4.48
N THR A 61 2.84 -16.40 -3.95
CA THR A 61 3.35 -17.64 -3.35
C THR A 61 3.59 -18.68 -4.43
N LYS A 62 4.63 -19.49 -4.26
CA LYS A 62 4.87 -20.65 -5.13
C LYS A 62 3.85 -21.75 -4.86
N GLU A 63 3.89 -22.83 -5.64
CA GLU A 63 2.97 -23.98 -5.52
C GLU A 63 2.92 -24.58 -4.10
N GLU A 64 4.00 -24.50 -3.34
CA GLU A 64 4.07 -24.95 -1.94
C GLU A 64 3.47 -23.96 -0.92
N GLY A 65 2.89 -22.85 -1.38
CA GLY A 65 2.33 -21.79 -0.52
C GLY A 65 3.38 -20.90 0.15
N GLN A 66 4.66 -21.07 -0.18
CA GLN A 66 5.77 -20.31 0.40
C GLN A 66 6.30 -19.25 -0.57
N THR A 67 6.76 -18.13 0.00
CA THR A 67 7.45 -17.07 -0.72
C THR A 67 8.52 -16.45 0.18
N LYS A 68 9.58 -15.94 -0.44
CA LYS A 68 10.68 -15.27 0.28
C LYS A 68 10.74 -13.82 -0.15
N VAL A 69 10.75 -12.94 0.84
CA VAL A 69 10.88 -11.49 0.65
C VAL A 69 12.12 -11.02 1.40
N SER A 70 12.93 -10.20 0.74
CA SER A 70 14.13 -9.58 1.29
C SER A 70 14.04 -8.06 1.15
N TYR A 71 14.47 -7.33 2.17
CA TYR A 71 14.49 -5.87 2.22
C TYR A 71 15.58 -5.39 3.17
N TYR A 72 15.94 -4.13 3.08
CA TYR A 72 16.89 -3.46 3.98
C TYR A 72 16.15 -2.74 5.10
N ASN A 73 16.77 -2.61 6.28
CA ASN A 73 16.22 -1.78 7.35
C ASN A 73 16.54 -0.30 7.11
N ALA A 74 15.75 0.59 7.73
CA ALA A 74 16.08 2.00 7.84
C ALA A 74 17.14 2.23 8.92
N ASP A 75 17.74 3.42 8.95
CA ASP A 75 18.81 3.78 9.89
C ASP A 75 18.29 3.96 11.32
N GLN A 76 16.96 4.03 11.50
CA GLN A 76 16.35 4.18 12.81
C GLN A 76 16.37 2.85 13.59
N VAL A 77 17.02 2.87 14.75
CA VAL A 77 16.94 1.79 15.75
C VAL A 77 15.54 1.76 16.37
N GLY A 78 14.98 0.57 16.59
CA GLY A 78 13.67 0.45 17.21
C GLY A 78 12.91 -0.83 16.90
N SER A 79 11.61 -0.83 17.25
CA SER A 79 10.72 -1.95 16.93
C SER A 79 10.07 -1.77 15.57
N TYR A 80 10.32 -2.74 14.70
CA TYR A 80 9.76 -2.81 13.36
C TYR A 80 8.57 -3.76 13.33
N ARG A 81 7.64 -3.48 12.42
CA ARG A 81 6.43 -4.28 12.21
C ARG A 81 6.31 -4.66 10.75
N VAL A 82 6.25 -5.96 10.49
CA VAL A 82 5.93 -6.54 9.18
C VAL A 82 4.46 -6.93 9.19
N ILE A 83 3.72 -6.50 8.17
CA ILE A 83 2.33 -6.87 7.95
C ILE A 83 2.28 -7.59 6.62
N VAL A 84 1.74 -8.81 6.62
CA VAL A 84 1.48 -9.60 5.43
C VAL A 84 -0.02 -9.78 5.32
N GLU A 85 -0.61 -9.31 4.22
CA GLU A 85 -2.03 -9.39 3.92
C GLU A 85 -2.18 -10.01 2.52
N GLY A 86 -3.21 -10.83 2.33
CA GLY A 86 -3.43 -11.51 1.06
C GLY A 86 -4.77 -12.24 1.01
N ILE A 87 -5.03 -12.81 -0.16
CA ILE A 87 -6.23 -13.60 -0.45
C ILE A 87 -5.79 -14.92 -1.12
N ASP A 88 -6.41 -16.04 -0.75
CA ASP A 88 -6.17 -17.33 -1.40
C ASP A 88 -7.03 -17.51 -2.67
N SER A 89 -6.83 -18.61 -3.39
CA SER A 89 -7.60 -18.93 -4.61
C SER A 89 -9.09 -19.13 -4.36
N ASP A 90 -9.48 -19.46 -3.12
CA ASP A 90 -10.86 -19.66 -2.71
C ASP A 90 -11.50 -18.35 -2.19
N GLY A 91 -10.77 -17.23 -2.23
CA GLY A 91 -11.25 -15.92 -1.80
C GLY A 91 -11.14 -15.68 -0.29
N ARG A 92 -10.43 -16.52 0.47
CA ARG A 92 -10.25 -16.34 1.92
C ARG A 92 -9.17 -15.30 2.17
N LEU A 93 -9.46 -14.37 3.09
CA LEU A 93 -8.54 -13.33 3.50
C LEU A 93 -7.60 -13.84 4.60
N GLY A 94 -6.31 -13.55 4.43
CA GLY A 94 -5.26 -13.84 5.40
C GLY A 94 -4.57 -12.56 5.84
N ARG A 95 -4.25 -12.47 7.14
CA ARG A 95 -3.44 -11.38 7.70
C ARG A 95 -2.51 -11.92 8.78
N LYS A 96 -1.24 -11.52 8.73
CA LYS A 96 -0.25 -11.81 9.75
C LYS A 96 0.57 -10.59 10.07
N VAL A 97 0.80 -10.37 11.37
CA VAL A 97 1.61 -9.27 11.88
C VAL A 97 2.79 -9.85 12.64
N TYR A 98 4.00 -9.49 12.24
CA TYR A 98 5.23 -9.86 12.91
C TYR A 98 5.95 -8.61 13.41
N ARG A 99 6.62 -8.70 14.54
CA ARG A 99 7.40 -7.60 15.12
C ARG A 99 8.79 -8.09 15.46
N TYR A 100 9.79 -7.26 15.17
CA TYR A 100 11.19 -7.51 15.53
C TYR A 100 11.84 -6.20 15.98
N LYS A 101 13.03 -6.30 16.57
CA LYS A 101 13.83 -5.14 16.95
C LYS A 101 15.07 -5.07 16.08
N VAL A 102 15.44 -3.85 15.72
CA VAL A 102 16.74 -3.49 15.14
C VAL A 102 17.48 -2.75 16.24
N GLU A 103 18.72 -3.15 16.49
CA GLU A 103 19.65 -2.63 17.49
C GLU A 103 20.90 -2.07 16.82
#